data_AF-A0A0F7RVN5-F1
#
_entry.id   AF-A0A0F7RVN5-F1
#
_cell.length_a   1.000
_cell.length_b   1.000
_cell.length_c   1.000
_cell.angle_alpha   90.00
_cell.angle_beta   90.00
_cell.angle_gamma   90.00
#
_symmetry.space_group_name_H-M   'P 1'
#
loop_
_entity.id
_entity.type
_entity.pdbx_description
1 polymer ?
#
loop_
_entity_poly.entity_id
_entity_poly.type
_entity_poly.pdbx_seq_one_letter_code
_entity_poly.pdbx_strand_id
1 'polypeptide(L)'
;PHRGLINLHDFHSWNYATDLHIGHFPSLIQALALGSGYKQDVKFYVKTWPVPTRVSHTATIDPKGKSCWLSTPQKGSGGLGTCIWRAHGVWEWDESKQVPVVLQYDYFEKDHRQGREGHRIEWYRDCFAPFLRRFTERVNRKAPSALTFVEPIPNEFVPPWIPARLIEDPAAAAQYKEAAYSQKYATRTLIDTPRPGGEVGFVFAPHFYDLNVLFGKVHSWMSVNVQGLSRGMFLLKALHFGVQGLRKNYLAQIGMIKELAYASLGTVPIIIGEVGLPFDINARHAYKTGDYSKHHELLDALINAMEKMGLGFTLWNYNPDNRVEYGDGWNFEDFSITNGDHQHEDGKAGGTVGLKQDFRNADHEEDVLYKGGRGLDVIIRPYAIKVAGVQVYSDFDVETLFFEVHWKNVRGGSEGSQVTEIFLPAYHYKNQRFSITTTDAETTFNAELQTLFVKHTDTRAGVVHKLKIELDDPQARRRRRLEQKRRLVKPRGVMGRAGRLVPEAIVLWWDGLSAGQVSSLLIIAAMVAVGLWMADHHMKRFMTEGKVEL
;
A
#
# COMPACT_ATOMS: atom_id res chain seq x y z
N PRO A 1 -14.04 5.33 -0.80
CA PRO A 1 -15.49 5.48 -0.46
C PRO A 1 -15.73 5.21 1.05
N HIS A 2 -16.86 5.66 1.62
CA HIS A 2 -17.21 5.46 3.03
C HIS A 2 -18.74 5.29 3.20
N ARG A 3 -19.18 4.46 4.15
CA ARG A 3 -20.62 4.19 4.38
C ARG A 3 -21.41 5.30 5.06
N GLY A 4 -20.72 6.32 5.55
CA GLY A 4 -21.31 7.37 6.37
C GLY A 4 -21.88 6.75 7.64
N LEU A 5 -23.15 7.01 7.92
CA LEU A 5 -23.86 6.44 9.06
C LEU A 5 -24.63 5.16 8.71
N ILE A 6 -24.74 4.77 7.43
CA ILE A 6 -25.50 3.57 7.05
C ILE A 6 -24.84 2.32 7.65
N ASN A 7 -25.64 1.46 8.27
CA ASN A 7 -25.18 0.33 9.08
C ASN A 7 -24.24 0.75 10.22
N LEU A 8 -24.58 1.86 10.91
CA LEU A 8 -23.89 2.29 12.12
C LEU A 8 -23.92 1.16 13.16
N HIS A 9 -22.75 0.74 13.61
CA HIS A 9 -22.63 -0.32 14.61
C HIS A 9 -23.25 0.05 15.96
N ASP A 10 -22.92 1.24 16.47
CA ASP A 10 -23.40 1.75 17.75
C ASP A 10 -23.30 3.28 17.81
N PHE A 11 -24.18 3.92 18.59
CA PHE A 11 -24.16 5.37 18.80
C PHE A 11 -23.07 5.82 19.77
N HIS A 12 -22.69 4.93 20.70
CA HIS A 12 -21.74 5.23 21.77
C HIS A 12 -20.31 4.77 21.47
N SER A 13 -20.12 4.00 20.40
CA SER A 13 -18.82 3.47 20.00
C SER A 13 -18.74 3.24 18.49
N TRP A 14 -17.55 3.44 17.95
CA TRP A 14 -17.23 3.12 16.55
C TRP A 14 -16.65 1.71 16.45
N ASN A 15 -16.59 1.17 15.23
CA ASN A 15 -16.04 -0.16 15.02
C ASN A 15 -14.51 -0.09 14.95
N TYR A 16 -13.86 -0.61 15.99
CA TYR A 16 -12.39 -0.63 16.10
C TYR A 16 -11.67 -1.40 14.98
N ALA A 17 -12.37 -2.31 14.29
CA ALA A 17 -11.79 -3.10 13.20
C ALA A 17 -11.82 -2.36 11.85
N THR A 18 -12.76 -1.44 11.63
CA THR A 18 -12.93 -0.74 10.34
C THR A 18 -12.61 0.76 10.41
N ASP A 19 -12.69 1.36 11.59
CA ASP A 19 -12.64 2.82 11.75
C ASP A 19 -11.29 3.23 12.37
N LEU A 20 -10.66 4.28 11.83
CA LEU A 20 -9.35 4.75 12.30
C LEU A 20 -9.48 5.69 13.51
N HIS A 21 -8.93 5.31 14.66
CA HIS A 21 -9.09 6.04 15.93
C HIS A 21 -7.87 6.92 16.26
N ILE A 22 -7.82 8.17 15.81
CA ILE A 22 -6.66 9.07 16.09
C ILE A 22 -7.15 10.43 16.58
N GLY A 23 -6.53 10.95 17.65
CA GLY A 23 -6.85 12.27 18.20
C GLY A 23 -8.18 12.28 18.95
N HIS A 24 -8.87 13.42 18.95
CA HIS A 24 -10.21 13.53 19.53
C HIS A 24 -11.20 12.70 18.70
N PHE A 25 -11.75 11.66 19.31
CA PHE A 25 -12.55 10.67 18.60
C PHE A 25 -13.93 10.51 19.28
N PRO A 26 -14.84 11.48 19.10
CA PRO A 26 -16.17 11.43 19.70
C PRO A 26 -16.98 10.29 19.10
N SER A 27 -17.78 9.59 19.90
CA SER A 27 -18.83 8.70 19.38
C SER A 27 -19.87 9.50 18.59
N LEU A 28 -20.74 8.85 17.81
CA LEU A 28 -21.75 9.58 17.04
C LEU A 28 -22.58 10.48 17.95
N ILE A 29 -23.12 9.95 19.05
CA ILE A 29 -23.98 10.75 19.94
C ILE A 29 -23.25 11.96 20.54
N GLN A 30 -21.96 11.81 20.85
CA GLN A 30 -21.11 12.92 21.30
C GLN A 30 -20.88 13.95 20.19
N ALA A 31 -20.64 13.50 18.96
CA ALA A 31 -20.46 14.38 17.81
C ALA A 31 -21.73 15.19 17.51
N LEU A 32 -22.91 14.57 17.64
CA LEU A 32 -24.20 15.25 17.47
C LEU A 32 -24.45 16.29 18.56
N ALA A 33 -24.11 15.97 19.81
CA ALA A 33 -24.20 16.90 20.93
C ALA A 33 -23.23 18.08 20.77
N LEU A 34 -21.96 17.81 20.45
CA LEU A 34 -20.94 18.83 20.19
C LEU A 34 -21.35 19.75 19.04
N GLY A 35 -21.82 19.18 17.93
CA GLY A 35 -22.32 19.95 16.79
C GLY A 35 -23.55 20.81 17.13
N SER A 36 -24.30 20.45 18.17
CA SER A 36 -25.46 21.22 18.64
C SER A 36 -25.11 22.22 19.75
N GLY A 37 -23.82 22.37 20.09
CA GLY A 37 -23.34 23.34 21.07
C GLY A 37 -23.15 22.80 22.49
N TYR A 38 -23.38 21.51 22.72
CA TYR A 38 -23.30 20.90 24.05
C TYR A 38 -21.90 20.34 24.32
N LYS A 39 -21.35 20.63 25.50
CA LYS A 39 -20.04 20.15 25.97
C LYS A 39 -20.03 18.63 26.10
N GLN A 40 -18.95 17.96 25.70
CA GLN A 40 -18.76 16.50 25.83
C GLN A 40 -17.35 16.13 26.30
N ASP A 41 -17.25 15.02 27.03
CA ASP A 41 -15.97 14.40 27.40
C ASP A 41 -15.57 13.33 26.38
N VAL A 42 -14.55 13.61 25.58
CA VAL A 42 -14.17 12.82 24.41
C VAL A 42 -12.84 12.13 24.63
N LYS A 43 -12.75 10.85 24.27
CA LYS A 43 -11.49 10.11 24.33
C LYS A 43 -10.51 10.64 23.29
N PHE A 44 -9.25 10.81 23.71
CA PHE A 44 -8.14 11.14 22.83
C PHE A 44 -7.29 9.89 22.56
N TYR A 45 -7.19 9.48 21.30
CA TYR A 45 -6.45 8.30 20.88
C TYR A 45 -5.06 8.67 20.38
N VAL A 46 -4.06 7.88 20.78
CA VAL A 46 -2.68 7.95 20.29
C VAL A 46 -2.31 6.66 19.58
N LYS A 47 -1.41 6.77 18.60
CA LYS A 47 -0.86 5.63 17.86
C LYS A 47 -0.04 4.74 18.80
N THR A 48 -0.18 3.42 18.66
CA THR A 48 0.57 2.44 19.45
C THR A 48 0.97 1.21 18.66
N TRP A 49 1.78 0.36 19.29
CA TRP A 49 2.19 -0.93 18.76
C TRP A 49 2.09 -1.97 19.88
N PRO A 50 1.55 -3.19 19.67
CA PRO A 50 1.04 -3.78 18.42
C PRO A 50 -0.43 -3.47 18.09
N VAL A 51 -1.18 -2.87 19.01
CA VAL A 51 -2.55 -2.40 18.74
C VAL A 51 -2.46 -1.05 18.03
N PRO A 52 -3.15 -0.82 16.90
CA PRO A 52 -2.97 0.37 16.06
C PRO A 52 -2.99 1.69 16.84
N THR A 53 -3.90 1.78 17.80
CA THR A 53 -4.11 2.96 18.63
C THR A 53 -4.48 2.56 20.07
N ARG A 54 -4.44 3.49 21.01
CA ARG A 54 -5.03 3.35 22.35
C ARG A 54 -5.54 4.68 22.86
N VAL A 55 -6.45 4.65 23.82
CA VAL A 55 -6.84 5.84 24.57
C VAL A 55 -5.65 6.33 25.39
N SER A 56 -5.29 7.60 25.23
CA SER A 56 -4.27 8.29 26.03
C SER A 56 -4.89 8.96 27.25
N HIS A 57 -5.95 9.73 27.02
CA HIS A 57 -6.70 10.47 28.05
C HIS A 57 -8.11 10.78 27.54
N THR A 58 -8.93 11.38 28.39
CA THR A 58 -10.21 11.98 28.01
C THR A 58 -10.07 13.50 28.09
N ALA A 59 -10.53 14.22 27.08
CA ALA A 59 -10.51 15.66 27.02
C ALA A 59 -11.95 16.21 26.95
N THR A 60 -12.23 17.23 27.75
CA THR A 60 -13.50 17.96 27.65
C THR A 60 -13.43 18.92 26.47
N ILE A 61 -14.37 18.76 25.53
CA ILE A 61 -14.56 19.64 24.38
C ILE A 61 -15.82 20.46 24.63
N ASP A 62 -15.68 21.78 24.69
CA ASP A 62 -16.77 22.71 24.97
C ASP A 62 -16.99 23.70 23.82
N PRO A 63 -18.05 23.52 23.01
CA PRO A 63 -18.45 24.47 21.98
C PRO A 63 -18.96 25.82 22.54
N LYS A 64 -19.16 25.94 23.86
CA LYS A 64 -19.69 27.13 24.54
C LYS A 64 -21.06 27.58 23.98
N GLY A 65 -21.94 26.61 23.72
CA GLY A 65 -23.26 26.85 23.14
C GLY A 65 -23.26 27.19 21.64
N LYS A 66 -22.10 27.21 20.97
CA LYS A 66 -22.04 27.44 19.52
C LYS A 66 -22.46 26.18 18.77
N SER A 67 -23.58 26.27 18.08
CA SER A 67 -24.07 25.24 17.16
C SER A 67 -23.42 25.37 15.79
N CYS A 68 -23.10 24.25 15.14
CA CYS A 68 -22.72 24.21 13.72
C CYS A 68 -23.93 24.22 12.77
N TRP A 69 -25.15 24.14 13.32
CA TRP A 69 -26.40 24.17 12.57
C TRP A 69 -26.94 25.59 12.45
N LEU A 70 -27.45 25.95 11.27
CA LEU A 70 -28.11 27.23 11.04
C LEU A 70 -29.36 27.35 11.92
N SER A 71 -29.50 28.50 12.60
CA SER A 71 -30.58 28.78 13.55
C SER A 71 -31.93 29.10 12.89
N THR A 72 -31.93 29.45 11.60
CA THR A 72 -33.14 29.72 10.82
C THR A 72 -33.04 29.05 9.45
N PRO A 73 -34.15 28.52 8.90
CA PRO A 73 -34.24 28.29 7.47
C PRO A 73 -34.15 29.68 6.82
N GLN A 74 -33.02 30.05 6.21
CA GLN A 74 -33.04 31.22 5.34
C GLN A 74 -34.04 30.93 4.22
N LYS A 75 -34.79 31.94 3.74
CA LYS A 75 -35.70 31.73 2.60
C LYS A 75 -34.90 31.12 1.43
N GLY A 76 -35.20 29.86 1.10
CA GLY A 76 -34.51 29.10 0.06
C GLY A 76 -33.34 28.22 0.52
N SER A 77 -32.91 28.28 1.78
CA SER A 77 -31.96 27.33 2.36
C SER A 77 -32.71 26.20 3.08
N GLY A 78 -32.50 24.96 2.65
CA GLY A 78 -33.17 23.76 3.21
C GLY A 78 -32.70 23.37 4.62
N GLY A 79 -32.29 24.31 5.46
CA GLY A 79 -31.84 24.04 6.83
C GLY A 79 -33.02 23.81 7.79
N LEU A 80 -32.92 22.83 8.67
CA LEU A 80 -33.99 22.45 9.61
C LEU A 80 -34.00 23.24 10.93
N GLY A 81 -33.14 24.25 11.08
CA GLY A 81 -33.02 25.03 12.33
C GLY A 81 -32.33 24.29 13.49
N THR A 82 -32.01 23.01 13.31
CA THR A 82 -31.44 22.11 14.32
C THR A 82 -30.65 20.98 13.65
N CYS A 83 -30.05 20.11 14.45
CA CYS A 83 -29.41 18.89 13.97
C CYS A 83 -30.38 18.04 13.14
N ILE A 84 -29.97 17.63 11.94
CA ILE A 84 -30.82 16.82 11.04
C ILE A 84 -31.31 15.54 11.70
N TRP A 85 -30.47 14.86 12.48
CA TRP A 85 -30.87 13.63 13.17
C TRP A 85 -31.76 13.89 14.40
N ARG A 86 -31.63 15.06 15.04
CA ARG A 86 -32.57 15.47 16.10
C ARG A 86 -33.95 15.78 15.51
N ALA A 87 -34.00 16.46 14.36
CA ALA A 87 -35.25 16.73 13.64
C ALA A 87 -35.98 15.45 13.20
N HIS A 88 -35.22 14.38 12.90
CA HIS A 88 -35.77 13.05 12.60
C HIS A 88 -36.11 12.21 13.85
N GLY A 89 -35.95 12.77 15.05
CA GLY A 89 -36.23 12.08 16.31
C GLY A 89 -35.27 10.93 16.60
N VAL A 90 -34.05 10.95 16.08
CA VAL A 90 -33.04 9.90 16.31
C VAL A 90 -32.40 10.01 17.67
N TRP A 91 -32.23 11.24 18.15
CA TRP A 91 -31.63 11.56 19.45
C TRP A 91 -32.19 12.88 20.00
N GLU A 92 -32.01 13.11 21.29
CA GLU A 92 -32.43 14.34 21.98
C GLU A 92 -31.45 14.69 23.11
N TRP A 93 -31.44 15.94 23.56
CA TRP A 93 -30.71 16.39 24.74
C TRP A 93 -31.60 16.32 25.98
N ASP A 94 -31.17 15.56 27.00
CA ASP A 94 -31.84 15.53 28.30
C ASP A 94 -31.38 16.74 29.12
N GLU A 95 -32.21 17.78 29.17
CA GLU A 95 -31.92 19.00 29.93
C GLU A 95 -31.75 18.76 31.44
N SER A 96 -32.38 17.72 32.00
CA SER A 96 -32.28 17.44 33.43
C SER A 96 -30.94 16.83 33.80
N LYS A 97 -30.42 15.95 32.94
CA LYS A 97 -29.16 15.22 33.15
C LYS A 97 -27.97 15.85 32.44
N GLN A 98 -28.22 16.80 31.54
CA GLN A 98 -27.21 17.42 30.70
C GLN A 98 -26.41 16.38 29.90
N VAL A 99 -27.11 15.42 29.29
CA VAL A 99 -26.53 14.35 28.46
C VAL A 99 -27.34 14.13 27.19
N PRO A 100 -26.71 13.67 26.10
CA PRO A 100 -27.44 13.30 24.89
C PRO A 100 -28.03 11.88 25.03
N VAL A 101 -29.26 11.68 24.58
CA VAL A 101 -30.02 10.43 24.66
C VAL A 101 -30.38 9.95 23.26
N VAL A 102 -30.12 8.68 22.97
CA VAL A 102 -30.50 8.03 21.71
C VAL A 102 -31.97 7.60 21.83
N LEU A 103 -32.79 7.99 20.86
CA LEU A 103 -34.22 7.66 20.81
C LEU A 103 -34.51 6.50 19.84
N GLN A 104 -33.70 6.35 18.78
CA GLN A 104 -33.85 5.30 17.78
C GLN A 104 -32.50 4.62 17.47
N TYR A 105 -32.22 3.52 18.17
CA TYR A 105 -30.96 2.79 18.05
C TYR A 105 -30.75 2.12 16.68
N ASP A 106 -31.82 1.71 16.00
CA ASP A 106 -31.75 1.00 14.71
C ASP A 106 -32.04 1.91 13.51
N TYR A 107 -32.09 3.23 13.70
CA TYR A 107 -32.43 4.19 12.65
C TYR A 107 -31.54 4.02 11.41
N PHE A 108 -30.24 3.81 11.59
CA PHE A 108 -29.30 3.68 10.47
C PHE A 108 -29.15 2.25 9.93
N GLU A 109 -29.84 1.27 10.51
CA GLU A 109 -29.97 -0.10 10.00
C GLU A 109 -31.24 -0.27 9.16
N LYS A 110 -32.12 0.74 9.13
CA LYS A 110 -33.38 0.75 8.37
C LYS A 110 -33.29 1.61 7.13
N ASP A 111 -33.97 1.17 6.09
CA ASP A 111 -34.22 1.95 4.88
C ASP A 111 -35.39 2.90 5.13
N HIS A 112 -35.21 4.17 4.78
CA HIS A 112 -36.20 5.25 4.93
C HIS A 112 -36.70 5.76 3.58
N ARG A 113 -36.30 5.13 2.47
CA ARG A 113 -36.73 5.50 1.12
C ARG A 113 -38.13 4.98 0.84
N GLN A 114 -38.87 5.72 0.03
CA GLN A 114 -40.24 5.40 -0.34
C GLN A 114 -40.37 3.98 -0.91
N GLY A 115 -41.28 3.18 -0.36
CA GLY A 115 -41.55 1.80 -0.75
C GLY A 115 -40.61 0.75 -0.15
N ARG A 116 -39.65 1.16 0.69
CA ARG A 116 -38.70 0.27 1.38
C ARG A 116 -38.64 0.51 2.89
N GLU A 117 -39.51 1.37 3.40
CA GLU A 117 -39.49 1.85 4.78
C GLU A 117 -39.43 0.68 5.78
N GLY A 118 -38.54 0.80 6.77
CA GLY A 118 -38.40 -0.17 7.86
C GLY A 118 -37.67 -1.46 7.50
N HIS A 119 -37.38 -1.73 6.22
CA HIS A 119 -36.56 -2.88 5.83
C HIS A 119 -35.10 -2.67 6.22
N ARG A 120 -34.36 -3.75 6.48
CA ARG A 120 -32.93 -3.65 6.75
C ARG A 120 -32.18 -3.16 5.51
N ILE A 121 -31.43 -2.07 5.66
CA ILE A 121 -30.56 -1.53 4.61
C ILE A 121 -29.18 -2.19 4.67
N GLU A 122 -28.53 -2.41 3.53
CA GLU A 122 -27.13 -2.81 3.45
C GLU A 122 -26.39 -1.90 2.47
N TRP A 123 -25.33 -1.24 2.94
CA TRP A 123 -24.66 -0.17 2.20
C TRP A 123 -24.16 -0.59 0.81
N TYR A 124 -23.48 -1.73 0.67
CA TYR A 124 -22.92 -2.16 -0.61
C TYR A 124 -24.03 -2.43 -1.65
N ARG A 125 -25.02 -3.23 -1.27
CA ARG A 125 -26.15 -3.65 -2.12
C ARG A 125 -27.10 -2.51 -2.44
N ASP A 126 -27.51 -1.74 -1.43
CA ASP A 126 -28.64 -0.83 -1.53
C ASP A 126 -28.26 0.61 -1.86
N CYS A 127 -26.99 0.99 -1.68
CA CYS A 127 -26.53 2.37 -1.83
C CYS A 127 -25.34 2.48 -2.79
N PHE A 128 -24.24 1.77 -2.50
CA PHE A 128 -22.98 1.85 -3.25
C PHE A 128 -23.14 1.38 -4.70
N ALA A 129 -23.57 0.13 -4.94
CA ALA A 129 -23.70 -0.40 -6.29
C ALA A 129 -24.72 0.39 -7.15
N PRO A 130 -25.92 0.77 -6.64
CA PRO A 130 -26.84 1.63 -7.38
C PRO A 130 -26.28 3.02 -7.67
N PHE A 131 -25.51 3.62 -6.75
CA PHE A 131 -24.84 4.90 -7.01
C PHE A 131 -23.82 4.78 -8.13
N LEU A 132 -22.91 3.81 -8.04
CA LEU A 132 -21.87 3.60 -9.05
C LEU A 132 -22.47 3.36 -10.44
N ARG A 133 -23.53 2.55 -10.54
CA ARG A 133 -24.22 2.32 -11.81
C ARG A 133 -24.70 3.64 -12.43
N ARG A 134 -25.45 4.46 -11.67
CA ARG A 134 -25.94 5.77 -12.17
C ARG A 134 -24.79 6.72 -12.51
N PHE A 135 -23.75 6.74 -11.69
CA PHE A 135 -22.58 7.59 -11.91
C PHE A 135 -21.88 7.21 -13.21
N THR A 136 -21.63 5.93 -13.43
CA THR A 136 -21.01 5.41 -14.65
C THR A 136 -21.87 5.64 -15.89
N GLU A 137 -23.18 5.35 -15.83
CA GLU A 137 -24.10 5.66 -16.94
C GLU A 137 -24.09 7.15 -17.30
N ARG A 138 -23.91 8.02 -16.30
CA ARG A 138 -23.83 9.47 -16.49
C ARG A 138 -22.50 9.91 -17.10
N VAL A 139 -21.39 9.39 -16.61
CA VAL A 139 -20.02 9.77 -17.03
C VAL A 139 -19.70 9.18 -18.40
N ASN A 140 -20.01 7.90 -18.61
CA ASN A 140 -19.67 7.16 -19.84
C ASN A 140 -20.71 7.33 -20.96
N ARG A 141 -21.73 8.18 -20.78
CA ARG A 141 -22.81 8.39 -21.76
C ARG A 141 -22.35 8.69 -23.18
N LYS A 142 -21.19 9.35 -23.32
CA LYS A 142 -20.58 9.73 -24.61
C LYS A 142 -19.37 8.88 -24.98
N ALA A 143 -18.97 7.94 -24.13
CA ALA A 143 -17.82 7.05 -24.31
C ALA A 143 -18.16 5.65 -23.75
N PRO A 144 -19.03 4.88 -24.42
CA PRO A 144 -19.50 3.59 -23.90
C PRO A 144 -18.39 2.54 -23.75
N SER A 145 -17.23 2.74 -24.40
CA SER A 145 -16.03 1.89 -24.26
C SER A 145 -15.12 2.30 -23.09
N ALA A 146 -15.43 3.35 -22.35
CA ALA A 146 -14.61 3.79 -21.23
C ALA A 146 -14.66 2.79 -20.07
N LEU A 147 -13.47 2.48 -19.53
CA LEU A 147 -13.32 1.65 -18.36
C LEU A 147 -13.86 2.37 -17.11
N THR A 148 -14.37 1.61 -16.16
CA THR A 148 -14.91 2.07 -14.88
C THR A 148 -14.11 1.46 -13.75
N PHE A 149 -13.30 2.29 -13.11
CA PHE A 149 -12.48 1.91 -11.97
C PHE A 149 -13.31 2.01 -10.69
N VAL A 150 -13.40 0.90 -9.94
CA VAL A 150 -14.23 0.80 -8.74
C VAL A 150 -13.39 0.44 -7.54
N GLU A 151 -13.37 1.34 -6.56
CA GLU A 151 -12.68 1.16 -5.30
C GLU A 151 -13.64 0.63 -4.21
N PRO A 152 -13.23 -0.31 -3.36
CA PRO A 152 -13.96 -0.66 -2.13
C PRO A 152 -13.71 0.38 -1.03
N ILE A 153 -14.32 0.22 0.14
CA ILE A 153 -13.91 0.99 1.32
C ILE A 153 -12.42 0.70 1.59
N PRO A 154 -11.58 1.71 1.89
CA PRO A 154 -10.18 1.50 2.20
C PRO A 154 -9.98 0.45 3.30
N ASN A 155 -9.00 -0.45 3.13
CA ASN A 155 -8.71 -1.59 4.01
C ASN A 155 -9.78 -2.68 4.11
N GLU A 156 -10.87 -2.60 3.34
CA GLU A 156 -11.85 -3.67 3.19
C GLU A 156 -11.67 -4.45 1.89
N PHE A 157 -12.05 -5.72 1.92
CA PHE A 157 -12.21 -6.51 0.70
C PHE A 157 -13.62 -6.31 0.15
N VAL A 158 -13.73 -6.26 -1.17
CA VAL A 158 -15.02 -6.12 -1.85
C VAL A 158 -15.90 -7.36 -1.58
N PRO A 159 -17.18 -7.20 -1.22
CA PRO A 159 -18.07 -8.33 -1.06
C PRO A 159 -18.35 -9.01 -2.41
N PRO A 160 -18.85 -10.25 -2.41
CA PRO A 160 -19.22 -10.95 -3.63
C PRO A 160 -20.20 -10.14 -4.49
N TRP A 161 -19.82 -9.95 -5.75
CA TRP A 161 -20.56 -9.16 -6.73
C TRP A 161 -20.51 -9.85 -8.09
N ILE A 162 -21.29 -10.91 -8.25
CA ILE A 162 -21.53 -11.55 -9.54
C ILE A 162 -22.91 -11.10 -10.05
N PRO A 163 -22.99 -10.50 -11.25
CA PRO A 163 -24.27 -10.14 -11.86
C PRO A 163 -25.19 -11.36 -11.99
N ALA A 164 -26.49 -11.17 -11.74
CA ALA A 164 -27.50 -12.22 -11.85
C ALA A 164 -27.47 -12.99 -13.19
N ARG A 165 -27.11 -12.31 -14.30
CA ARG A 165 -27.02 -12.93 -15.63
C ARG A 165 -25.93 -13.99 -15.78
N LEU A 166 -24.93 -14.02 -14.90
CA LEU A 166 -23.85 -15.01 -14.95
C LEU A 166 -24.21 -16.30 -14.22
N ILE A 167 -25.33 -16.34 -13.47
CA ILE A 167 -25.77 -17.52 -12.74
C ILE A 167 -27.18 -17.89 -13.22
N GLU A 168 -27.25 -18.49 -14.39
CA GLU A 168 -28.51 -18.96 -15.00
C GLU A 168 -29.09 -20.17 -14.25
N ASP A 169 -28.24 -21.02 -13.68
CA ASP A 169 -28.65 -22.17 -12.87
C ASP A 169 -29.12 -21.73 -11.47
N PRO A 170 -30.41 -21.95 -11.10
CA PRO A 170 -30.94 -21.60 -9.79
C PRO A 170 -30.20 -22.28 -8.63
N ALA A 171 -29.69 -23.50 -8.81
CA ALA A 171 -28.97 -24.22 -7.76
C ALA A 171 -27.61 -23.55 -7.50
N ALA A 172 -26.85 -23.24 -8.56
CA ALA A 172 -25.62 -22.46 -8.46
C ALA A 172 -25.86 -21.06 -7.85
N ALA A 173 -26.97 -20.40 -8.19
CA ALA A 173 -27.32 -19.09 -7.63
C ALA A 173 -27.57 -19.15 -6.12
N ALA A 174 -28.29 -20.18 -5.67
CA ALA A 174 -28.54 -20.42 -4.25
C ALA A 174 -27.23 -20.69 -3.48
N GLN A 175 -26.37 -21.56 -4.02
CA GLN A 175 -25.06 -21.87 -3.42
C GLN A 175 -24.16 -20.64 -3.34
N TYR A 176 -24.12 -19.83 -4.40
CA TYR A 176 -23.34 -18.61 -4.41
C TYR A 176 -23.87 -17.58 -3.41
N LYS A 177 -25.19 -17.41 -3.31
CA LYS A 177 -25.80 -16.55 -2.30
C LYS A 177 -25.45 -17.03 -0.89
N GLU A 178 -25.55 -18.32 -0.62
CA GLU A 178 -25.14 -18.88 0.67
C GLU A 178 -23.66 -18.60 0.98
N ALA A 179 -22.77 -18.81 -0.01
CA ALA A 179 -21.35 -18.51 0.12
C ALA A 179 -21.09 -17.02 0.40
N ALA A 180 -21.85 -16.11 -0.24
CA ALA A 180 -21.72 -14.68 -0.02
C ALA A 180 -22.09 -14.23 1.40
N TYR A 181 -23.03 -14.91 2.04
CA TYR A 181 -23.41 -14.64 3.44
C TYR A 181 -22.60 -15.43 4.47
N SER A 182 -21.94 -16.52 4.09
CA SER A 182 -21.15 -17.38 4.99
C SER A 182 -19.66 -17.04 5.05
N GLN A 183 -19.14 -16.31 4.05
CA GLN A 183 -17.75 -15.87 4.04
C GLN A 183 -17.39 -14.96 5.23
N LYS A 184 -16.09 -14.86 5.53
CA LYS A 184 -15.53 -14.15 6.71
C LYS A 184 -14.50 -13.07 6.37
N TYR A 185 -14.23 -12.81 5.09
CA TYR A 185 -13.19 -11.88 4.65
C TYR A 185 -13.73 -10.47 4.36
N ALA A 186 -14.97 -10.33 3.90
CA ALA A 186 -15.64 -9.08 3.54
C ALA A 186 -16.98 -8.92 4.27
N THR A 187 -17.68 -7.80 4.02
CA THR A 187 -19.07 -7.62 4.47
C THR A 187 -19.96 -8.76 3.97
N ARG A 188 -20.75 -9.36 4.87
CA ARG A 188 -21.65 -10.48 4.58
C ARG A 188 -22.89 -10.00 3.83
N THR A 189 -22.73 -9.81 2.54
CA THR A 189 -23.76 -9.34 1.62
C THR A 189 -23.50 -9.89 0.24
N LEU A 190 -24.50 -9.78 -0.62
CA LEU A 190 -24.41 -10.09 -2.03
C LEU A 190 -24.83 -8.85 -2.83
N ILE A 191 -23.97 -8.41 -3.74
CA ILE A 191 -24.34 -7.41 -4.73
C ILE A 191 -24.81 -8.16 -5.98
N ASP A 192 -26.13 -8.21 -6.19
CA ASP A 192 -26.79 -8.95 -7.28
C ASP A 192 -27.14 -8.07 -8.50
N THR A 193 -26.79 -6.78 -8.44
CA THR A 193 -27.00 -5.83 -9.54
C THR A 193 -25.91 -5.95 -10.63
N PRO A 194 -26.18 -5.55 -11.88
CA PRO A 194 -25.14 -5.44 -12.90
C PRO A 194 -24.01 -4.50 -12.47
N ARG A 195 -22.77 -4.87 -12.83
CA ARG A 195 -21.59 -4.04 -12.54
C ARG A 195 -21.63 -2.73 -13.32
N PRO A 196 -21.11 -1.63 -12.75
CA PRO A 196 -20.99 -0.37 -13.45
C PRO A 196 -20.02 -0.53 -14.63
N GLY A 197 -20.41 -0.08 -15.82
CA GLY A 197 -19.64 -0.27 -17.06
C GLY A 197 -19.80 -1.67 -17.69
N GLY A 198 -20.63 -2.53 -17.10
CA GLY A 198 -20.80 -3.92 -17.54
C GLY A 198 -19.55 -4.78 -17.34
N GLU A 199 -19.58 -6.02 -17.80
CA GLU A 199 -18.48 -6.98 -17.55
C GLU A 199 -17.19 -6.67 -18.31
N VAL A 200 -17.28 -5.91 -19.41
CA VAL A 200 -16.11 -5.54 -20.21
C VAL A 200 -15.46 -4.26 -19.67
N GLY A 201 -16.25 -3.32 -19.16
CA GLY A 201 -15.76 -2.02 -18.71
C GLY A 201 -15.34 -1.98 -17.24
N PHE A 202 -15.71 -2.96 -16.42
CA PHE A 202 -15.44 -2.94 -14.98
C PHE A 202 -13.96 -3.25 -14.66
N VAL A 203 -13.33 -2.40 -13.84
CA VAL A 203 -11.97 -2.56 -13.33
C VAL A 203 -11.98 -2.42 -11.81
N PHE A 204 -11.43 -3.40 -11.09
CA PHE A 204 -11.30 -3.33 -9.64
C PHE A 204 -10.06 -2.51 -9.26
N ALA A 205 -10.24 -1.48 -8.44
CA ALA A 205 -9.21 -0.48 -8.15
C ALA A 205 -8.97 -0.29 -6.64
N PRO A 206 -8.55 -1.32 -5.88
CA PRO A 206 -8.29 -1.16 -4.45
C PRO A 206 -7.04 -0.30 -4.18
N HIS A 207 -6.94 0.21 -2.95
CA HIS A 207 -5.72 0.84 -2.45
C HIS A 207 -4.90 -0.14 -1.63
N PHE A 208 -3.60 0.11 -1.50
CA PHE A 208 -2.76 -0.58 -0.53
C PHE A 208 -1.74 0.35 0.12
N TYR A 209 -1.68 0.29 1.45
CA TYR A 209 -0.65 0.94 2.25
C TYR A 209 -0.17 0.00 3.36
N ASP A 210 1.14 0.00 3.64
CA ASP A 210 1.64 -0.55 4.90
C ASP A 210 1.18 0.37 6.04
N LEU A 211 0.13 -0.05 6.74
CA LEU A 211 -0.47 0.73 7.82
C LEU A 211 0.50 1.02 8.97
N ASN A 212 1.49 0.15 9.23
CA ASN A 212 2.50 0.40 10.25
C ASN A 212 3.43 1.54 9.82
N VAL A 213 3.87 1.55 8.56
CA VAL A 213 4.71 2.63 8.01
C VAL A 213 3.92 3.92 7.84
N LEU A 214 2.71 3.85 7.27
CA LEU A 214 1.81 4.98 7.03
C LEU A 214 1.53 5.76 8.33
N PHE A 215 1.09 5.06 9.37
CA PHE A 215 0.72 5.72 10.62
C PHE A 215 1.90 5.92 11.55
N GLY A 216 2.77 4.93 11.70
CA GLY A 216 3.92 5.02 12.59
C GLY A 216 4.99 5.98 12.09
N LYS A 217 5.07 6.21 10.77
CA LYS A 217 6.16 6.92 10.09
C LYS A 217 7.54 6.38 10.50
N VAL A 218 7.65 5.07 10.71
CA VAL A 218 8.88 4.39 11.16
C VAL A 218 9.06 3.08 10.41
N HIS A 219 10.29 2.84 9.96
CA HIS A 219 10.72 1.55 9.41
C HIS A 219 12.21 1.33 9.66
N SER A 220 12.59 0.12 10.07
CA SER A 220 14.00 -0.21 10.34
C SER A 220 14.40 -1.55 9.71
N TRP A 221 14.09 -2.66 10.37
CA TRP A 221 14.47 -4.01 9.95
C TRP A 221 13.31 -5.01 10.07
N MET A 222 12.15 -4.55 10.55
CA MET A 222 10.95 -5.36 10.71
C MET A 222 9.79 -4.69 9.96
N SER A 223 8.96 -5.49 9.33
CA SER A 223 7.66 -5.12 8.78
C SER A 223 6.58 -5.99 9.38
N VAL A 224 5.33 -5.53 9.32
CA VAL A 224 4.22 -6.22 9.96
C VAL A 224 3.02 -6.32 9.05
N ASN A 225 2.40 -7.49 9.01
CA ASN A 225 1.13 -7.71 8.34
C ASN A 225 -0.02 -7.19 9.23
N VAL A 226 -0.21 -5.87 9.25
CA VAL A 226 -1.25 -5.21 10.06
C VAL A 226 -2.65 -5.68 9.67
N GLN A 227 -2.89 -5.87 8.37
CA GLN A 227 -4.19 -6.34 7.85
C GLN A 227 -4.52 -7.76 8.32
N GLY A 228 -3.52 -8.63 8.38
CA GLY A 228 -3.63 -9.97 8.93
C GLY A 228 -3.87 -9.95 10.44
N LEU A 229 -3.10 -9.15 11.19
CA LEU A 229 -3.27 -9.00 12.64
C LEU A 229 -4.68 -8.52 13.00
N SER A 230 -5.19 -7.51 12.30
CA SER A 230 -6.54 -6.98 12.55
C SER A 230 -7.64 -8.01 12.27
N ARG A 231 -7.32 -9.08 11.52
CA ARG A 231 -8.21 -10.20 11.20
C ARG A 231 -7.88 -11.48 11.98
N GLY A 232 -7.11 -11.37 13.07
CA GLY A 232 -6.83 -12.48 13.98
C GLY A 232 -5.64 -13.37 13.60
N MET A 233 -4.76 -12.92 12.70
CA MET A 233 -3.50 -13.62 12.43
C MET A 233 -2.66 -13.71 13.72
N PHE A 234 -2.08 -14.89 13.96
CA PHE A 234 -1.16 -15.09 15.07
C PHE A 234 0.08 -14.18 14.94
N LEU A 235 0.45 -13.49 16.03
CA LEU A 235 1.46 -12.43 16.02
C LEU A 235 2.78 -12.83 15.34
N LEU A 236 3.34 -13.99 15.66
CA LEU A 236 4.62 -14.43 15.09
C LEU A 236 4.54 -14.72 13.58
N LYS A 237 3.36 -14.97 13.03
CA LYS A 237 3.15 -15.10 11.58
C LYS A 237 3.00 -13.75 10.87
N ALA A 238 2.71 -12.69 11.63
CA ALA A 238 2.57 -11.34 11.08
C ALA A 238 3.86 -10.53 11.12
N LEU A 239 4.88 -10.96 11.86
CA LEU A 239 6.17 -10.27 11.95
C LEU A 239 7.14 -10.78 10.88
N HIS A 240 7.71 -9.87 10.12
CA HIS A 240 8.62 -10.17 9.03
C HIS A 240 9.92 -9.38 9.18
N PHE A 241 11.06 -10.06 9.08
CA PHE A 241 12.37 -9.49 9.39
C PHE A 241 13.29 -9.40 8.17
N GLY A 242 14.03 -8.30 8.09
CA GLY A 242 14.91 -7.95 6.98
C GLY A 242 14.17 -7.65 5.68
N VAL A 243 14.94 -7.27 4.65
CA VAL A 243 14.42 -6.94 3.32
C VAL A 243 13.69 -8.12 2.68
N GLN A 244 14.19 -9.34 2.86
CA GLN A 244 13.52 -10.54 2.35
C GLN A 244 12.20 -10.84 3.08
N GLY A 245 12.16 -10.62 4.40
CA GLY A 245 10.91 -10.73 5.15
C GLY A 245 9.88 -9.71 4.68
N LEU A 246 10.31 -8.46 4.50
CA LEU A 246 9.49 -7.38 3.96
C LEU A 246 8.92 -7.71 2.57
N ARG A 247 9.75 -8.17 1.63
CA ARG A 247 9.30 -8.65 0.31
C ARG A 247 8.26 -9.76 0.43
N LYS A 248 8.47 -10.75 1.30
CA LYS A 248 7.49 -11.82 1.56
C LYS A 248 6.18 -11.30 2.15
N ASN A 249 6.25 -10.32 3.06
CA ASN A 249 5.09 -9.71 3.68
C ASN A 249 4.21 -9.02 2.64
N TYR A 250 4.79 -8.12 1.85
CA TYR A 250 4.04 -7.39 0.83
C TYR A 250 3.54 -8.32 -0.28
N LEU A 251 4.33 -9.29 -0.72
CA LEU A 251 3.87 -10.29 -1.69
C LEU A 251 2.63 -11.05 -1.18
N ALA A 252 2.62 -11.45 0.10
CA ALA A 252 1.48 -12.15 0.68
C ALA A 252 0.23 -11.26 0.79
N GLN A 253 0.38 -9.99 1.20
CA GLN A 253 -0.75 -9.06 1.32
C GLN A 253 -1.33 -8.68 -0.04
N ILE A 254 -0.48 -8.37 -1.04
CA ILE A 254 -0.92 -8.05 -2.41
C ILE A 254 -1.55 -9.28 -3.07
N GLY A 255 -0.97 -10.47 -2.87
CA GLY A 255 -1.56 -11.73 -3.35
C GLY A 255 -2.96 -11.96 -2.78
N MET A 256 -3.15 -11.74 -1.48
CA MET A 256 -4.46 -11.86 -0.82
C MET A 256 -5.50 -10.90 -1.42
N ILE A 257 -5.13 -9.65 -1.73
CA ILE A 257 -6.03 -8.70 -2.41
C ILE A 257 -6.49 -9.26 -3.75
N LYS A 258 -5.56 -9.77 -4.57
CA LYS A 258 -5.88 -10.36 -5.87
C LYS A 258 -6.77 -11.60 -5.75
N GLU A 259 -6.43 -12.52 -4.85
CA GLU A 259 -7.18 -13.76 -4.64
C GLU A 259 -8.61 -13.50 -4.18
N LEU A 260 -8.80 -12.63 -3.20
CA LEU A 260 -10.13 -12.29 -2.69
C LEU A 260 -10.94 -11.45 -3.67
N ALA A 261 -10.28 -10.59 -4.47
CA ALA A 261 -10.94 -9.91 -5.58
C ALA A 261 -11.49 -10.91 -6.59
N TYR A 262 -10.72 -11.92 -7.00
CA TYR A 262 -11.22 -12.97 -7.89
C TYR A 262 -12.29 -13.85 -7.26
N ALA A 263 -12.21 -14.14 -5.96
CA ALA A 263 -13.28 -14.85 -5.26
C ALA A 263 -14.61 -14.06 -5.27
N SER A 264 -14.56 -12.74 -5.10
CA SER A 264 -15.75 -11.89 -5.07
C SER A 264 -16.27 -11.50 -6.46
N LEU A 265 -15.37 -11.26 -7.41
CA LEU A 265 -15.65 -10.60 -8.69
C LEU A 265 -15.40 -11.51 -9.92
N GLY A 266 -14.86 -12.70 -9.75
CA GLY A 266 -14.34 -13.48 -10.87
C GLY A 266 -13.16 -12.79 -11.55
N THR A 267 -12.85 -13.19 -12.78
CA THR A 267 -11.69 -12.68 -13.53
C THR A 267 -11.97 -11.30 -14.12
N VAL A 268 -11.65 -10.25 -13.35
CA VAL A 268 -11.68 -8.84 -13.77
C VAL A 268 -10.27 -8.24 -13.79
N PRO A 269 -10.02 -7.17 -14.57
CA PRO A 269 -8.79 -6.39 -14.44
C PRO A 269 -8.68 -5.80 -13.03
N ILE A 270 -7.48 -5.84 -12.45
CA ILE A 270 -7.18 -5.28 -11.13
C ILE A 270 -6.01 -4.31 -11.28
N ILE A 271 -6.20 -3.11 -10.77
CA ILE A 271 -5.15 -2.09 -10.61
C ILE A 271 -5.11 -1.66 -9.15
N ILE A 272 -3.93 -1.58 -8.54
CA ILE A 272 -3.82 -0.93 -7.24
C ILE A 272 -3.92 0.58 -7.49
N GLY A 273 -5.13 1.15 -7.31
CA GLY A 273 -5.48 2.51 -7.70
C GLY A 273 -4.76 3.59 -6.87
N GLU A 274 -4.22 3.22 -5.72
CA GLU A 274 -3.39 4.10 -4.90
C GLU A 274 -2.46 3.27 -4.03
N VAL A 275 -1.16 3.58 -4.06
CA VAL A 275 -0.13 2.89 -3.28
C VAL A 275 1.11 3.77 -3.13
N GLY A 276 1.79 3.70 -1.98
CA GLY A 276 3.01 4.47 -1.78
C GLY A 276 3.54 4.38 -0.36
N LEU A 277 4.48 5.27 -0.03
CA LEU A 277 4.97 5.44 1.34
C LEU A 277 5.26 6.90 1.66
N PRO A 278 5.14 7.30 2.94
CA PRO A 278 5.54 8.63 3.37
C PRO A 278 7.07 8.77 3.36
N PHE A 279 7.59 9.79 2.69
CA PHE A 279 9.01 10.09 2.63
C PHE A 279 9.56 10.67 3.94
N ASP A 280 8.71 11.15 4.84
CA ASP A 280 9.13 11.75 6.12
C ASP A 280 9.34 10.74 7.26
N ILE A 281 9.42 9.44 6.94
CA ILE A 281 9.68 8.36 7.91
C ILE A 281 10.99 8.54 8.68
N ASN A 282 11.07 7.88 9.84
CA ASN A 282 12.25 7.86 10.71
C ASN A 282 12.70 9.27 11.11
N ALA A 283 11.74 10.14 11.45
CA ALA A 283 11.98 11.54 11.82
C ALA A 283 12.79 12.30 10.76
N ARG A 284 12.41 12.12 9.49
CA ARG A 284 13.03 12.78 8.32
C ARG A 284 14.53 12.49 8.22
N HIS A 285 14.96 11.27 8.57
CA HIS A 285 16.38 10.89 8.57
C HIS A 285 17.04 11.09 7.20
N ALA A 286 16.35 10.67 6.15
CA ALA A 286 16.82 10.77 4.77
C ALA A 286 17.10 12.23 4.38
N TYR A 287 16.27 13.17 4.81
CA TYR A 287 16.39 14.59 4.45
C TYR A 287 17.67 15.22 5.00
N LYS A 288 18.13 14.72 6.16
CA LYS A 288 19.32 15.20 6.86
C LYS A 288 20.61 14.52 6.39
N THR A 289 20.51 13.40 5.67
CA THR A 289 21.66 12.52 5.39
C THR A 289 21.87 12.20 3.92
N GLY A 290 20.81 12.29 3.12
CA GLY A 290 20.72 11.76 1.78
C GLY A 290 20.54 10.24 1.74
N ASP A 291 20.43 9.55 2.88
CA ASP A 291 20.25 8.09 2.91
C ASP A 291 18.77 7.69 2.85
N TYR A 292 18.29 7.48 1.62
CA TYR A 292 16.94 6.99 1.34
C TYR A 292 16.87 5.45 1.27
N SER A 293 17.85 4.71 1.83
CA SER A 293 17.88 3.24 1.71
C SER A 293 16.62 2.57 2.30
N LYS A 294 16.00 3.14 3.33
CA LYS A 294 14.74 2.60 3.88
C LYS A 294 13.53 2.83 3.00
N HIS A 295 13.48 3.95 2.28
CA HIS A 295 12.48 4.22 1.26
C HIS A 295 12.67 3.27 0.07
N HIS A 296 13.92 3.07 -0.35
CA HIS A 296 14.31 2.14 -1.40
C HIS A 296 13.86 0.71 -1.07
N GLU A 297 14.16 0.19 0.13
CA GLU A 297 13.73 -1.14 0.59
C GLU A 297 12.21 -1.32 0.55
N LEU A 298 11.46 -0.31 1.03
CA LEU A 298 10.00 -0.34 1.10
C LEU A 298 9.34 -0.24 -0.28
N LEU A 299 9.77 0.72 -1.11
CA LEU A 299 9.25 0.90 -2.47
C LEU A 299 9.58 -0.30 -3.36
N ASP A 300 10.82 -0.80 -3.31
CA ASP A 300 11.22 -1.97 -4.08
C ASP A 300 10.39 -3.20 -3.69
N ALA A 301 10.22 -3.48 -2.39
CA ALA A 301 9.40 -4.60 -1.95
C ALA A 301 7.94 -4.48 -2.39
N LEU A 302 7.41 -3.25 -2.41
CA LEU A 302 6.02 -2.96 -2.74
C LEU A 302 5.76 -3.13 -4.24
N ILE A 303 6.60 -2.51 -5.07
CA ILE A 303 6.49 -2.58 -6.53
C ILE A 303 6.75 -4.01 -7.02
N ASN A 304 7.76 -4.70 -6.46
CA ASN A 304 7.99 -6.12 -6.77
C ASN A 304 6.78 -7.00 -6.47
N ALA A 305 6.10 -6.77 -5.34
CA ALA A 305 4.92 -7.56 -4.98
C ALA A 305 3.81 -7.41 -6.04
N MET A 306 3.58 -6.19 -6.52
CA MET A 306 2.57 -5.90 -7.55
C MET A 306 2.96 -6.48 -8.91
N GLU A 307 4.22 -6.33 -9.33
CA GLU A 307 4.74 -6.92 -10.58
C GLU A 307 4.67 -8.45 -10.59
N LYS A 308 5.10 -9.11 -9.51
CA LYS A 308 5.01 -10.58 -9.39
C LYS A 308 3.57 -11.07 -9.42
N MET A 309 2.62 -10.26 -8.94
CA MET A 309 1.20 -10.54 -9.01
C MET A 309 0.56 -10.15 -10.35
N GLY A 310 1.30 -9.53 -11.26
CA GLY A 310 0.81 -9.06 -12.56
C GLY A 310 -0.27 -7.99 -12.41
N LEU A 311 -0.15 -7.13 -11.40
CA LEU A 311 -1.10 -6.04 -11.12
C LEU A 311 -0.54 -4.72 -11.64
N GLY A 312 -1.39 -3.95 -12.33
CA GLY A 312 -1.10 -2.53 -12.54
C GLY A 312 -1.18 -1.76 -11.23
N PHE A 313 -0.55 -0.59 -11.16
CA PHE A 313 -0.62 0.25 -9.96
C PHE A 313 -0.37 1.72 -10.29
N THR A 314 -0.81 2.60 -9.39
CA THR A 314 -0.58 4.05 -9.43
C THR A 314 0.06 4.51 -8.13
N LEU A 315 1.32 4.95 -8.22
CA LEU A 315 2.05 5.47 -7.07
C LEU A 315 1.48 6.82 -6.63
N TRP A 316 1.15 6.93 -5.36
CA TRP A 316 0.83 8.19 -4.69
C TRP A 316 2.14 8.84 -4.21
N ASN A 317 2.56 10.01 -4.70
CA ASN A 317 2.05 10.75 -5.86
C ASN A 317 3.18 11.52 -6.55
N TYR A 318 2.84 12.33 -7.57
CA TYR A 318 3.69 13.41 -8.05
C TYR A 318 3.06 14.74 -7.66
N ASN A 319 3.67 15.42 -6.70
CA ASN A 319 3.33 16.79 -6.32
C ASN A 319 4.60 17.66 -6.28
N PRO A 320 4.83 18.55 -7.26
CA PRO A 320 5.98 19.45 -7.26
C PRO A 320 5.90 20.51 -6.15
N ASP A 321 4.69 20.79 -5.65
CA ASP A 321 4.46 21.70 -4.53
C ASP A 321 4.62 21.05 -3.16
N ASN A 322 5.01 19.77 -3.12
CA ASN A 322 5.32 19.09 -1.87
C ASN A 322 6.53 19.73 -1.19
N ARG A 323 6.45 19.98 0.12
CA ARG A 323 7.48 20.68 0.91
C ARG A 323 7.82 19.89 2.16
N VAL A 324 9.04 20.02 2.66
CA VAL A 324 9.50 19.23 3.83
C VAL A 324 8.65 19.51 5.07
N GLU A 325 8.20 20.75 5.25
CA GLU A 325 7.46 21.15 6.45
C GLU A 325 6.02 20.61 6.46
N TYR A 326 5.29 20.80 5.36
CA TYR A 326 3.85 20.57 5.26
C TYR A 326 3.41 19.50 4.25
N GLY A 327 4.36 18.75 3.68
CA GLY A 327 4.06 17.72 2.69
C GLY A 327 3.42 18.34 1.44
N ASP A 328 2.39 17.71 0.92
CA ASP A 328 1.57 18.17 -0.20
C ASP A 328 0.63 19.35 0.12
N GLY A 329 0.67 19.87 1.35
CA GLY A 329 -0.25 20.91 1.83
C GLY A 329 -1.60 20.39 2.30
N TRP A 330 -1.82 19.08 2.27
CA TRP A 330 -3.03 18.39 2.71
C TRP A 330 -2.67 17.34 3.77
N ASN A 331 -3.15 17.52 5.01
CA ASN A 331 -2.88 16.58 6.12
C ASN A 331 -1.39 16.27 6.42
N PHE A 332 -0.44 17.11 5.96
CA PHE A 332 1.00 16.87 6.12
C PHE A 332 1.47 15.57 5.46
N GLU A 333 0.86 15.18 4.34
CA GLU A 333 1.20 13.98 3.60
C GLU A 333 2.41 14.23 2.69
N ASP A 334 3.50 13.50 2.91
CA ASP A 334 4.74 13.64 2.13
C ASP A 334 4.98 12.38 1.30
N PHE A 335 4.13 12.14 0.30
CA PHE A 335 4.18 10.96 -0.57
C PHE A 335 4.84 11.23 -1.93
N SER A 336 5.08 12.51 -2.23
CA SER A 336 5.54 12.90 -3.54
C SER A 336 6.90 12.29 -3.88
N ILE A 337 7.08 11.79 -5.09
CA ILE A 337 8.40 11.32 -5.56
C ILE A 337 9.41 12.47 -5.76
N THR A 338 8.95 13.72 -5.63
CA THR A 338 9.75 14.94 -5.72
C THR A 338 9.38 15.87 -4.54
N ASN A 339 10.17 16.91 -4.29
CA ASN A 339 9.90 17.88 -3.21
C ASN A 339 10.34 19.27 -3.62
N GLY A 340 9.44 20.22 -3.85
CA GLY A 340 9.79 21.54 -4.40
C GLY A 340 10.83 22.35 -3.60
N ASP A 341 11.16 22.00 -2.35
CA ASP A 341 12.24 22.65 -1.58
C ASP A 341 13.64 22.56 -2.23
N HIS A 342 13.84 21.69 -3.23
CA HIS A 342 15.08 21.64 -3.99
C HIS A 342 15.13 22.55 -5.23
N GLN A 343 14.03 23.20 -5.60
CA GLN A 343 13.92 24.01 -6.83
C GLN A 343 13.72 25.49 -6.52
N HIS A 344 14.81 26.23 -6.33
CA HIS A 344 14.75 27.69 -6.28
C HIS A 344 15.93 28.30 -7.04
N GLU A 345 15.66 28.85 -8.23
CA GLU A 345 16.61 29.70 -8.95
C GLU A 345 16.78 31.06 -8.25
N ASP A 346 15.74 31.52 -7.55
CA ASP A 346 15.76 32.70 -6.69
C ASP A 346 15.99 32.26 -5.23
N GLY A 347 17.09 32.70 -4.63
CA GLY A 347 17.41 32.46 -3.21
C GLY A 347 16.38 32.99 -2.21
N LYS A 348 15.35 33.72 -2.67
CA LYS A 348 14.21 34.19 -1.88
C LYS A 348 12.98 33.28 -1.90
N ALA A 349 12.92 32.29 -2.79
CA ALA A 349 11.72 31.47 -3.01
C ALA A 349 11.44 30.42 -1.91
N GLY A 350 12.26 30.39 -0.86
CA GLY A 350 11.99 29.64 0.37
C GLY A 350 12.12 28.12 0.19
N GLY A 351 13.33 27.59 0.38
CA GLY A 351 13.59 26.15 0.43
C GLY A 351 14.22 25.72 1.76
N THR A 352 14.14 24.43 2.07
CA THR A 352 14.71 23.88 3.31
C THR A 352 16.23 23.86 3.26
N VAL A 353 16.88 24.77 4.00
CA VAL A 353 18.34 24.85 4.10
C VAL A 353 18.92 23.53 4.57
N GLY A 354 19.85 22.98 3.79
CA GLY A 354 20.58 21.76 4.14
C GLY A 354 19.87 20.45 3.80
N LEU A 355 18.73 20.50 3.09
CA LEU A 355 18.08 19.31 2.53
C LEU A 355 19.07 18.52 1.66
N LYS A 356 19.19 17.21 1.93
CA LYS A 356 20.05 16.29 1.18
C LYS A 356 19.22 15.46 0.22
N GLN A 357 19.69 15.42 -1.03
CA GLN A 357 19.10 14.61 -2.10
C GLN A 357 19.36 13.12 -1.89
N ASP A 358 18.58 12.29 -2.59
CA ASP A 358 18.80 10.86 -2.64
C ASP A 358 20.16 10.56 -3.28
N PHE A 359 21.06 9.94 -2.51
CA PHE A 359 22.40 9.63 -2.99
C PHE A 359 22.40 8.73 -4.24
N ARG A 360 21.35 7.94 -4.46
CA ARG A 360 21.23 7.08 -5.65
C ARG A 360 20.91 7.86 -6.91
N ASN A 361 20.27 9.02 -6.78
CA ASN A 361 19.95 9.93 -7.88
C ASN A 361 21.11 10.86 -8.26
N ALA A 362 22.19 10.90 -7.47
CA ALA A 362 23.27 11.87 -7.62
C ALA A 362 23.93 11.92 -9.01
N ASP A 363 23.96 10.79 -9.73
CA ASP A 363 24.53 10.73 -11.08
C ASP A 363 23.56 11.26 -12.17
N HIS A 364 22.31 11.55 -11.79
CA HIS A 364 21.22 11.99 -12.66
C HIS A 364 20.76 13.43 -12.36
N GLU A 365 21.36 14.12 -11.38
CA GLU A 365 20.94 15.47 -10.97
C GLU A 365 21.14 16.54 -12.05
N GLU A 366 22.04 16.31 -13.01
CA GLU A 366 22.25 17.19 -14.17
C GLU A 366 21.19 17.00 -15.27
N ASP A 367 20.41 15.91 -15.21
CA ASP A 367 19.31 15.66 -16.13
C ASP A 367 18.02 16.26 -15.56
N VAL A 368 17.44 17.22 -16.28
CA VAL A 368 16.21 17.91 -15.88
C VAL A 368 15.05 16.95 -15.60
N LEU A 369 15.03 15.77 -16.24
CA LEU A 369 13.99 14.77 -16.05
C LEU A 369 14.07 14.08 -14.68
N TYR A 370 15.26 13.95 -14.11
CA TYR A 370 15.50 13.18 -12.88
C TYR A 370 15.90 14.06 -11.68
N LYS A 371 16.21 15.33 -11.93
CA LYS A 371 16.65 16.30 -10.92
C LYS A 371 15.72 16.33 -9.69
N GLY A 372 16.31 16.16 -8.50
CA GLY A 372 15.61 16.18 -7.22
C GLY A 372 14.60 15.05 -6.97
N GLY A 373 14.61 14.02 -7.81
CA GLY A 373 13.79 12.83 -7.59
C GLY A 373 14.24 12.02 -6.38
N ARG A 374 13.26 11.45 -5.66
CA ARG A 374 13.45 10.64 -4.46
C ARG A 374 13.00 9.20 -4.76
N GLY A 375 13.87 8.21 -4.54
CA GLY A 375 13.55 6.81 -4.80
C GLY A 375 13.44 6.42 -6.28
N LEU A 376 13.91 7.25 -7.22
CA LEU A 376 13.81 6.98 -8.66
C LEU A 376 14.48 5.67 -9.08
N ASP A 377 15.53 5.24 -8.37
CA ASP A 377 16.25 3.97 -8.64
C ASP A 377 15.37 2.72 -8.49
N VAL A 378 14.27 2.79 -7.76
CA VAL A 378 13.30 1.66 -7.64
C VAL A 378 11.96 1.95 -8.28
N ILE A 379 11.68 3.19 -8.64
CA ILE A 379 10.42 3.56 -9.32
C ILE A 379 10.57 3.36 -10.83
N ILE A 380 11.72 3.75 -11.40
CA ILE A 380 11.97 3.68 -12.84
C ILE A 380 12.54 2.29 -13.18
N ARG A 381 11.68 1.32 -13.49
CA ARG A 381 12.06 -0.09 -13.70
C ARG A 381 11.74 -0.55 -15.11
N PRO A 382 12.42 -1.57 -15.66
CA PRO A 382 11.94 -2.23 -16.87
C PRO A 382 10.63 -2.97 -16.61
N TYR A 383 9.70 -2.91 -17.55
CA TYR A 383 8.43 -3.65 -17.48
C TYR A 383 7.84 -3.86 -18.88
N ALA A 384 6.99 -4.87 -19.04
CA ALA A 384 6.26 -5.06 -20.28
C ALA A 384 5.09 -4.06 -20.36
N ILE A 385 5.18 -3.09 -21.26
CA ILE A 385 4.14 -2.09 -21.52
C ILE A 385 2.93 -2.77 -22.17
N LYS A 386 3.22 -3.68 -23.10
CA LYS A 386 2.24 -4.43 -23.88
C LYS A 386 2.76 -5.84 -24.10
N VAL A 387 1.91 -6.82 -23.87
CA VAL A 387 2.24 -8.23 -24.01
C VAL A 387 1.42 -8.83 -25.12
N ALA A 388 2.08 -9.51 -26.06
CA ALA A 388 1.45 -10.31 -27.10
C ALA A 388 0.95 -11.65 -26.54
N GLY A 389 0.00 -11.60 -25.60
CA GLY A 389 -0.49 -12.77 -24.86
C GLY A 389 -0.87 -12.42 -23.42
N VAL A 390 -0.69 -13.36 -22.50
CA VAL A 390 -0.92 -13.17 -21.06
C VAL A 390 0.42 -13.25 -20.32
N GLN A 391 0.78 -12.20 -19.59
CA GLN A 391 1.95 -12.24 -18.71
C GLN A 391 1.74 -13.28 -17.60
N VAL A 392 2.70 -14.18 -17.43
CA VAL A 392 2.65 -15.24 -16.41
C VAL A 392 3.77 -15.13 -15.37
N TYR A 393 4.82 -14.35 -15.65
CA TYR A 393 5.93 -14.11 -14.74
C TYR A 393 6.56 -12.75 -15.03
N SER A 394 6.98 -12.04 -13.98
CA SER A 394 7.83 -10.86 -14.06
C SER A 394 8.66 -10.76 -12.79
N ASP A 395 9.93 -10.42 -12.93
CA ASP A 395 10.85 -10.17 -11.81
C ASP A 395 11.89 -9.12 -12.21
N PHE A 396 12.18 -8.19 -11.30
CA PHE A 396 13.26 -7.23 -11.47
C PHE A 396 14.05 -7.07 -10.18
N ASP A 397 15.36 -7.28 -10.26
CA ASP A 397 16.29 -7.02 -9.17
C ASP A 397 17.05 -5.70 -9.42
N VAL A 398 16.71 -4.67 -8.64
CA VAL A 398 17.31 -3.34 -8.75
C VAL A 398 18.83 -3.31 -8.43
N GLU A 399 19.30 -4.24 -7.60
CA GLU A 399 20.71 -4.30 -7.19
C GLU A 399 21.60 -4.77 -8.36
N THR A 400 21.08 -5.70 -9.17
CA THR A 400 21.81 -6.31 -10.31
C THR A 400 21.33 -5.81 -11.67
N LEU A 401 20.20 -5.10 -11.73
CA LEU A 401 19.43 -4.77 -12.95
C LEU A 401 19.03 -6.01 -13.78
N PHE A 402 18.92 -7.16 -13.13
CA PHE A 402 18.37 -8.36 -13.74
C PHE A 402 16.87 -8.18 -13.94
N PHE A 403 16.39 -8.37 -15.17
CA PHE A 403 14.97 -8.36 -15.50
C PHE A 403 14.58 -9.64 -16.23
N GLU A 404 13.49 -10.27 -15.82
CA GLU A 404 12.93 -11.44 -16.50
C GLU A 404 11.42 -11.33 -16.62
N VAL A 405 10.89 -11.59 -17.83
CA VAL A 405 9.45 -11.58 -18.10
C VAL A 405 9.07 -12.77 -18.97
N HIS A 406 7.96 -13.43 -18.60
CA HIS A 406 7.38 -14.51 -19.39
C HIS A 406 5.94 -14.20 -19.77
N TRP A 407 5.56 -14.57 -20.99
CA TRP A 407 4.18 -14.46 -21.46
C TRP A 407 3.74 -15.69 -22.24
N LYS A 408 2.44 -15.96 -22.20
CA LYS A 408 1.81 -17.13 -22.80
C LYS A 408 0.89 -16.73 -23.96
N ASN A 409 0.99 -17.45 -25.07
CA ASN A 409 0.07 -17.29 -26.20
C ASN A 409 -1.37 -17.65 -25.84
N VAL A 410 -2.31 -16.85 -26.34
CA VAL A 410 -3.75 -17.09 -26.25
C VAL A 410 -4.30 -17.67 -27.56
N ARG A 411 -5.42 -18.40 -27.49
CA ARG A 411 -6.09 -18.92 -28.69
C ARG A 411 -6.74 -17.77 -29.48
N GLY A 412 -6.57 -17.75 -30.80
CA GLY A 412 -7.29 -16.84 -31.70
C GLY A 412 -6.68 -15.45 -31.91
N GLY A 413 -5.37 -15.27 -31.71
CA GLY A 413 -4.70 -14.00 -32.03
C GLY A 413 -4.59 -13.72 -33.54
N SER A 414 -4.72 -12.44 -33.93
CA SER A 414 -4.41 -11.96 -35.30
C SER A 414 -2.91 -11.87 -35.55
N GLU A 415 -2.43 -11.87 -36.80
CA GLU A 415 -1.00 -11.74 -37.16
C GLU A 415 -0.28 -10.52 -36.53
N GLY A 416 -0.98 -9.42 -36.24
CA GLY A 416 -0.45 -8.25 -35.52
C GLY A 416 -0.16 -8.46 -34.03
N SER A 417 -0.37 -9.67 -33.50
CA SER A 417 -0.36 -10.03 -32.08
C SER A 417 0.87 -10.85 -31.65
N GLN A 418 2.05 -10.58 -32.22
CA GLN A 418 3.30 -11.29 -31.89
C GLN A 418 4.37 -10.43 -31.19
N VAL A 419 4.16 -9.11 -31.16
CA VAL A 419 5.15 -8.17 -30.65
C VAL A 419 4.81 -7.75 -29.23
N THR A 420 5.67 -8.13 -28.30
CA THR A 420 5.71 -7.63 -26.92
C THR A 420 6.59 -6.38 -26.89
N GLU A 421 6.16 -5.37 -26.14
CA GLU A 421 6.87 -4.08 -25.99
C GLU A 421 7.31 -3.95 -24.53
N ILE A 422 8.61 -3.82 -24.31
CA ILE A 422 9.23 -3.73 -22.98
C ILE A 422 9.88 -2.36 -22.82
N PHE A 423 9.46 -1.60 -21.82
CA PHE A 423 10.18 -0.40 -21.41
C PHE A 423 11.54 -0.78 -20.85
N LEU A 424 12.62 -0.19 -21.35
CA LEU A 424 13.99 -0.39 -20.90
C LEU A 424 14.60 0.96 -20.53
N PRO A 425 14.56 1.35 -19.25
CA PRO A 425 14.83 2.72 -18.84
C PRO A 425 16.29 3.12 -19.03
N ALA A 426 16.51 4.22 -19.76
CA ALA A 426 17.84 4.85 -19.88
C ALA A 426 18.40 5.28 -18.52
N TYR A 427 17.55 5.59 -17.54
CA TYR A 427 17.96 5.84 -16.15
C TYR A 427 18.87 4.72 -15.60
N HIS A 428 18.59 3.46 -15.96
CA HIS A 428 19.39 2.31 -15.53
C HIS A 428 20.40 1.83 -16.57
N TYR A 429 19.99 1.78 -17.84
CA TYR A 429 20.73 1.03 -18.87
C TYR A 429 21.57 1.92 -19.79
N LYS A 430 21.44 3.25 -19.74
CA LYS A 430 22.27 4.15 -20.55
C LYS A 430 23.74 4.00 -20.14
N ASN A 431 24.61 3.84 -21.13
CA ASN A 431 26.05 3.61 -20.96
C ASN A 431 26.40 2.33 -20.17
N GLN A 432 25.47 1.38 -20.02
CA GLN A 432 25.75 0.06 -19.47
C GLN A 432 25.88 -0.97 -20.59
N ARG A 433 26.70 -2.00 -20.38
CA ARG A 433 26.72 -3.19 -21.23
C ARG A 433 25.84 -4.27 -20.60
N PHE A 434 24.96 -4.84 -21.39
CA PHE A 434 24.04 -5.87 -20.98
C PHE A 434 23.73 -6.81 -22.15
N SER A 435 23.26 -8.00 -21.80
CA SER A 435 22.80 -9.01 -22.74
C SER A 435 21.28 -9.14 -22.68
N ILE A 436 20.68 -9.52 -23.81
CA ILE A 436 19.27 -9.89 -23.89
C ILE A 436 19.22 -11.33 -24.38
N THR A 437 18.56 -12.20 -23.62
CA THR A 437 18.37 -13.61 -23.97
C THR A 437 16.89 -13.90 -24.12
N THR A 438 16.50 -14.54 -25.24
CA THR A 438 15.11 -14.92 -25.52
C THR A 438 15.01 -16.42 -25.81
N THR A 439 13.83 -17.01 -25.63
CA THR A 439 13.57 -18.41 -26.01
C THR A 439 13.46 -18.60 -27.52
N ASP A 440 12.76 -17.70 -28.19
CA ASP A 440 12.31 -17.86 -29.58
C ASP A 440 11.90 -16.53 -30.21
N ALA A 441 12.58 -15.43 -29.84
CA ALA A 441 12.18 -14.09 -30.26
C ALA A 441 13.34 -13.25 -30.81
N GLU A 442 13.05 -12.51 -31.87
CA GLU A 442 13.91 -11.45 -32.37
C GLU A 442 13.63 -10.15 -31.60
N THR A 443 14.69 -9.38 -31.34
CA THR A 443 14.59 -8.15 -30.54
C THR A 443 15.11 -6.94 -31.30
N THR A 444 14.38 -5.82 -31.23
CA THR A 444 14.82 -4.53 -31.78
C THR A 444 14.64 -3.45 -30.71
N PHE A 445 15.70 -2.71 -30.40
CA PHE A 445 15.65 -1.65 -29.39
C PHE A 445 15.51 -0.27 -30.04
N ASN A 446 14.53 0.51 -29.61
CA ASN A 446 14.40 1.91 -29.91
C ASN A 446 14.81 2.75 -28.69
N ALA A 447 15.96 3.42 -28.80
CA ALA A 447 16.53 4.20 -27.70
C ALA A 447 15.75 5.47 -27.36
N GLU A 448 15.12 6.11 -28.35
CA GLU A 448 14.32 7.32 -28.14
C GLU A 448 13.04 7.00 -27.38
N LEU A 449 12.37 5.91 -27.75
CA LEU A 449 11.19 5.40 -27.06
C LEU A 449 11.54 4.64 -25.78
N GLN A 450 12.83 4.38 -25.50
CA GLN A 450 13.29 3.50 -24.43
C GLN A 450 12.54 2.16 -24.44
N THR A 451 12.29 1.60 -25.63
CA THR A 451 11.40 0.45 -25.83
C THR A 451 12.11 -0.66 -26.59
N LEU A 452 12.11 -1.86 -26.03
CA LEU A 452 12.54 -3.09 -26.67
C LEU A 452 11.32 -3.79 -27.27
N PHE A 453 11.29 -3.91 -28.59
CA PHE A 453 10.30 -4.68 -29.33
C PHE A 453 10.77 -6.13 -29.44
N VAL A 454 9.90 -7.07 -29.06
CA VAL A 454 10.23 -8.50 -28.95
C VAL A 454 9.21 -9.29 -29.75
N LYS A 455 9.61 -9.80 -30.91
CA LYS A 455 8.74 -10.56 -31.81
C LYS A 455 9.03 -12.05 -31.63
N HIS A 456 8.12 -12.76 -30.97
CA HIS A 456 8.23 -14.22 -30.82
C HIS A 456 7.87 -14.95 -32.12
N THR A 457 8.44 -16.13 -32.32
CA THR A 457 8.27 -16.91 -33.56
C THR A 457 7.24 -18.04 -33.39
N ASP A 458 7.15 -18.67 -32.22
CA ASP A 458 6.19 -19.73 -31.98
C ASP A 458 4.81 -19.15 -31.62
N THR A 459 3.80 -19.42 -32.45
CA THR A 459 2.44 -18.87 -32.28
C THR A 459 1.47 -19.87 -31.68
N ARG A 460 1.92 -21.09 -31.36
CA ARG A 460 1.03 -22.13 -30.85
C ARG A 460 0.44 -21.69 -29.51
N ALA A 461 -0.87 -21.86 -29.36
CA ALA A 461 -1.58 -21.48 -28.15
C ALA A 461 -1.02 -22.22 -26.93
N GLY A 462 -0.81 -21.49 -25.84
CA GLY A 462 -0.26 -22.04 -24.60
C GLY A 462 1.26 -22.12 -24.51
N VAL A 463 1.99 -21.85 -25.59
CA VAL A 463 3.46 -21.70 -25.55
C VAL A 463 3.82 -20.50 -24.67
N VAL A 464 4.87 -20.67 -23.87
CA VAL A 464 5.41 -19.63 -22.97
C VAL A 464 6.75 -19.15 -23.51
N HIS A 465 6.81 -17.87 -23.79
CA HIS A 465 8.01 -17.16 -24.21
C HIS A 465 8.68 -16.53 -23.01
N LYS A 466 10.02 -16.46 -23.04
CA LYS A 466 10.80 -15.87 -21.95
C LYS A 466 11.80 -14.89 -22.52
N LEU A 467 12.00 -13.78 -21.80
CA LEU A 467 13.06 -12.82 -22.06
C LEU A 467 13.78 -12.48 -20.76
N LYS A 468 15.10 -12.40 -20.83
CA LYS A 468 15.98 -11.96 -19.75
C LYS A 468 16.86 -10.81 -20.21
N ILE A 469 17.11 -9.87 -19.32
CA ILE A 469 18.06 -8.76 -19.49
C ILE A 469 19.02 -8.78 -18.30
N GLU A 470 20.32 -8.87 -18.58
CA GLU A 470 21.35 -9.04 -17.55
C GLU A 470 22.56 -8.16 -17.88
N LEU A 471 23.09 -7.43 -16.88
CA LEU A 471 24.33 -6.68 -17.04
C LEU A 471 25.52 -7.62 -17.27
N ASP A 472 26.52 -7.16 -18.02
CA ASP A 472 27.77 -7.91 -18.21
C ASP A 472 28.53 -8.10 -16.88
N ASP A 473 28.50 -7.10 -15.98
CA ASP A 473 29.12 -7.15 -14.64
C ASP A 473 28.18 -6.56 -13.57
N PRO A 474 27.25 -7.37 -13.01
CA PRO A 474 26.35 -6.92 -11.95
C PRO A 474 27.09 -6.60 -10.64
N GLN A 475 28.26 -7.19 -10.40
CA GLN A 475 29.03 -6.94 -9.17
C GLN A 475 29.73 -5.58 -9.22
N ALA A 476 30.18 -5.12 -10.40
CA ALA A 476 30.68 -3.76 -10.58
C ALA A 476 29.63 -2.71 -10.22
N ARG A 477 28.36 -2.92 -10.60
CA ARG A 477 27.25 -2.03 -10.20
C ARG A 477 27.11 -1.97 -8.68
N ARG A 478 27.07 -3.12 -8.00
CA ARG A 478 26.94 -3.18 -6.53
C ARG A 478 28.09 -2.47 -5.83
N ARG A 479 29.34 -2.69 -6.29
CA ARG A 479 30.53 -1.93 -5.82
C ARG A 479 30.34 -0.42 -5.98
N ARG A 480 29.99 0.03 -7.19
CA ARG A 480 29.76 1.46 -7.50
C ARG A 480 28.69 2.08 -6.61
N ARG A 481 27.59 1.39 -6.33
CA ARG A 481 26.52 1.86 -5.44
C ARG A 481 26.99 1.97 -3.98
N LEU A 482 27.76 1.00 -3.50
CA LEU A 482 28.36 1.05 -2.17
C LEU A 482 29.36 2.20 -2.01
N GLU A 483 30.24 2.39 -2.99
CA GLU A 483 31.20 3.50 -3.05
C GLU A 483 30.48 4.86 -3.08
N GLN A 484 29.45 4.99 -3.93
CA GLN A 484 28.63 6.21 -4.03
C GLN A 484 27.97 6.54 -2.68
N LYS A 485 27.39 5.53 -2.00
CA LYS A 485 26.84 5.69 -0.65
C LYS A 485 27.90 6.18 0.34
N ARG A 486 29.07 5.53 0.37
CA ARG A 486 30.19 5.91 1.25
C ARG A 486 30.71 7.32 0.94
N ARG A 487 30.67 7.77 -0.30
CA ARG A 487 31.09 9.12 -0.68
C ARG A 487 30.09 10.18 -0.23
N LEU A 488 28.80 9.96 -0.49
CA LEU A 488 27.77 11.00 -0.37
C LEU A 488 27.06 11.02 1.00
N VAL A 489 26.92 9.88 1.67
CA VAL A 489 26.20 9.76 2.95
C VAL A 489 27.19 9.74 4.11
N LYS A 490 27.25 10.81 4.91
CA LYS A 490 28.15 10.89 6.08
C LYS A 490 27.77 9.83 7.14
N PRO A 491 28.75 9.10 7.71
CA PRO A 491 28.46 8.10 8.74
C PRO A 491 28.06 8.82 10.03
N ARG A 492 27.07 8.28 10.75
CA ARG A 492 26.66 8.78 12.06
C ARG A 492 26.84 7.72 13.14
N GLY A 493 27.19 8.18 14.35
CA GLY A 493 27.41 7.32 15.50
C GLY A 493 28.67 6.45 15.40
N VAL A 494 28.92 5.67 16.45
CA VAL A 494 30.08 4.78 16.54
C VAL A 494 29.95 3.61 15.55
N MET A 495 28.78 2.97 15.49
CA MET A 495 28.54 1.87 14.54
C MET A 495 28.65 2.29 13.09
N GLY A 496 28.12 3.45 12.69
CA GLY A 496 28.23 3.92 11.30
C GLY A 496 29.66 4.23 10.88
N ARG A 497 30.50 4.72 11.82
CA ARG A 497 31.93 4.94 11.58
C ARG A 497 32.70 3.61 11.52
N ALA A 498 32.43 2.69 12.43
CA ALA A 498 33.03 1.36 12.43
C ALA A 498 32.65 0.56 11.17
N GLY A 499 31.40 0.65 10.72
CA GLY A 499 30.92 -0.01 9.50
C GLY A 499 31.64 0.44 8.23
N ARG A 500 32.18 1.67 8.19
CA ARG A 500 33.01 2.14 7.08
C ARG A 500 34.40 1.50 7.04
N LEU A 501 34.90 1.00 8.17
CA LEU A 501 36.18 0.29 8.24
C LEU A 501 36.09 -1.13 7.67
N VAL A 502 34.87 -1.65 7.49
CA VAL A 502 34.66 -2.97 6.89
C VAL A 502 35.03 -2.92 5.41
N PRO A 503 35.94 -3.79 4.92
CA PRO A 503 36.27 -3.88 3.50
C PRO A 503 35.05 -4.10 2.61
N GLU A 504 35.03 -3.50 1.42
CA GLU A 504 33.90 -3.56 0.49
C GLU A 504 33.56 -4.98 0.07
N ALA A 505 34.59 -5.81 -0.15
CA ALA A 505 34.42 -7.22 -0.46
C ALA A 505 33.62 -7.97 0.62
N ILE A 506 33.81 -7.63 1.91
CA ILE A 506 33.07 -8.26 3.02
C ILE A 506 31.62 -7.79 3.04
N VAL A 507 31.38 -6.49 2.84
CA VAL A 507 30.02 -5.93 2.77
C VAL A 507 29.25 -6.58 1.61
N LEU A 508 29.85 -6.62 0.41
CA LEU A 508 29.21 -7.17 -0.79
C LEU A 508 29.02 -8.68 -0.74
N TRP A 509 29.96 -9.39 -0.11
CA TRP A 509 29.82 -10.81 0.19
C TRP A 509 28.64 -11.05 1.11
N TRP A 510 28.56 -10.32 2.23
CA TRP A 510 27.47 -10.43 3.19
C TRP A 510 26.10 -10.12 2.55
N ASP A 511 26.00 -9.01 1.81
CA ASP A 511 24.79 -8.61 1.10
C ASP A 511 24.41 -9.59 -0.03
N GLY A 512 25.36 -10.39 -0.51
CA GLY A 512 25.15 -11.43 -1.53
C GLY A 512 24.67 -12.77 -0.96
N LEU A 513 24.61 -12.95 0.36
CA LEU A 513 24.17 -14.19 0.98
C LEU A 513 22.65 -14.33 0.90
N SER A 514 22.18 -15.49 0.46
CA SER A 514 20.78 -15.90 0.59
C SER A 514 20.37 -16.08 2.05
N ALA A 515 19.07 -16.03 2.36
CA ALA A 515 18.58 -16.29 3.72
C ALA A 515 19.06 -17.65 4.25
N GLY A 516 19.10 -18.69 3.41
CA GLY A 516 19.60 -20.00 3.80
C GLY A 516 21.07 -19.99 4.20
N GLN A 517 21.90 -19.22 3.49
CA GLN A 517 23.32 -19.06 3.83
C GLN A 517 23.51 -18.27 5.12
N VAL A 518 22.75 -17.18 5.34
CA VAL A 518 22.79 -16.42 6.59
C VAL A 518 22.35 -17.28 7.78
N SER A 519 21.26 -18.03 7.65
CA SER A 519 20.81 -18.96 8.69
C SER A 519 21.86 -20.02 9.00
N SER A 520 22.51 -20.58 7.97
CA SER A 520 23.59 -21.55 8.14
C SER A 520 24.78 -20.94 8.89
N LEU A 521 25.20 -19.73 8.55
CA LEU A 521 26.27 -19.02 9.23
C LEU A 521 25.93 -18.70 10.70
N LEU A 522 24.68 -18.32 10.99
CA LEU A 522 24.23 -18.08 12.37
C LEU A 522 24.21 -19.38 13.19
N ILE A 523 23.79 -20.50 12.61
CA ILE A 523 23.83 -21.82 13.25
C ILE A 523 25.29 -22.21 13.53
N ILE A 524 26.18 -22.06 12.55
CA ILE A 524 27.61 -22.35 12.71
C ILE A 524 28.22 -21.46 13.81
N ALA A 525 27.93 -20.16 13.80
CA ALA A 525 28.41 -19.23 14.82
C ALA A 525 27.89 -19.59 16.23
N ALA A 526 26.61 -19.97 16.35
CA ALA A 526 26.04 -20.44 17.60
C ALA A 526 26.70 -21.75 18.07
N MET A 527 26.93 -22.70 17.17
CA MET A 527 27.64 -23.95 17.48
C MET A 527 29.07 -23.71 17.94
N VAL A 528 29.80 -22.79 17.28
CA VAL A 528 31.16 -22.40 17.69
C VAL A 528 31.14 -21.72 19.06
N ALA A 529 30.21 -20.80 19.30
CA ALA A 529 30.08 -20.13 20.60
C ALA A 529 29.76 -21.13 21.73
N VAL A 530 28.84 -22.07 21.49
CA VAL A 530 28.53 -23.15 22.44
C VAL A 530 29.73 -24.06 22.65
N GLY A 531 30.45 -24.44 21.58
CA GLY A 531 31.67 -25.25 21.67
C GLY A 531 32.78 -24.57 22.47
N LEU A 532 33.02 -23.28 22.25
CA LEU A 532 33.97 -22.48 23.01
C LEU A 532 33.54 -22.32 24.47
N TRP A 533 32.26 -22.12 24.73
CA TRP A 533 31.71 -22.06 26.08
C TRP A 533 31.85 -23.40 26.81
N MET A 534 31.57 -24.52 26.15
CA MET A 534 31.77 -25.86 26.71
C MET A 534 33.26 -26.14 26.98
N ALA A 535 34.15 -25.75 26.07
CA ALA A 535 35.59 -25.89 26.26
C ALA A 535 36.10 -25.04 27.45
N ASP A 536 35.69 -23.77 27.54
CA ASP A 536 36.02 -22.90 28.69
C ASP A 536 35.43 -23.42 30.00
N HIS A 537 34.19 -23.93 29.97
CA HIS A 537 33.55 -24.54 31.13
C HIS A 537 34.28 -25.82 31.59
N HIS A 538 34.64 -26.71 30.66
CA HIS A 538 35.43 -27.91 30.95
C HIS A 538 36.83 -27.57 31.44
N MET A 539 37.49 -26.58 30.86
CA MET A 539 38.84 -26.15 31.24
C MET A 539 38.85 -25.50 32.64
N LYS A 540 37.84 -24.68 32.97
CA LYS A 540 37.63 -24.16 34.33
C LYS A 540 37.36 -25.26 35.35
N ARG A 541 36.58 -26.28 34.97
CA ARG A 541 36.32 -27.45 35.81
C ARG A 541 37.57 -28.32 36.03
N PHE A 542 38.37 -28.54 34.99
CA PHE A 542 39.65 -29.25 35.06
C PHE A 542 40.67 -28.51 35.95
N MET A 543 40.72 -27.17 35.88
CA MET A 543 41.60 -26.36 36.72
C MET A 543 41.14 -26.24 38.18
N THR A 544 39.86 -26.51 38.48
CA THR A 544 39.34 -26.52 39.85
C THR A 544 39.37 -27.91 40.49
N GLU A 545 39.23 -28.98 39.71
CA GLU A 545 39.36 -30.37 40.17
C GLU A 545 40.82 -30.88 40.13
N GLY A 546 41.74 -30.20 39.43
CA GLY A 546 43.17 -30.56 39.35
C GLY A 546 44.05 -30.12 40.53
N LYS A 547 43.48 -29.56 41.60
CA LYS A 547 44.16 -29.36 42.89
C LYS A 547 43.81 -30.54 43.81
N VAL A 548 44.45 -31.67 43.60
CA VAL A 548 44.52 -32.76 44.59
C VAL A 548 45.96 -32.82 45.11
N GLU A 549 46.04 -32.90 46.43
CA GLU A 549 47.20 -32.74 47.30
C GLU A 549 48.45 -33.55 46.91
N LEU A 550 49.61 -32.91 47.05
CA LEU A 550 50.86 -33.53 47.46
C LEU A 550 51.20 -33.04 48.86
#